data_AF-A0A661CZ13-F1
#
_entry.id   AF-A0A661CZ13-F1
#
_cell.length_a   1.000
_cell.length_b   1.000
_cell.length_c   1.000
_cell.angle_alpha   90.00
_cell.angle_beta   90.00
_cell.angle_gamma   90.00
#
_symmetry.space_group_name_H-M   'P 1'
#
loop_
_entity.id
_entity.type
_entity.pdbx_description
1 polymer ?
#
loop_
_entity_poly.entity_id
_entity_poly.type
_entity_poly.pdbx_seq_one_letter_code
_entity_poly.pdbx_strand_id
1 'polypeptide(L)'
;FDVSQHPNEANRFGWIVEFDPHDPESKPTKRTAMGRFSHENVAHNICEDSRIAFYSGDDAKFEYVYKYITNKPWDGTQGIHHGQLLDDGVLYVARFDENGTGVWLPLVFGLGPLTQENGFDDQADVLVHARMAADAVRATAMDRPEWVTTHPDSHDIYVSMTNNIKRGQDGKPDKDAANPRSNNAFGHIIKIVEDDVTSTEFDWDVFVLAGDEEHQSTINGDLYANPDGLMIDSRGVLWVQTDVSASKLNTGTFAQFGNNQMLAVDPDTGETRRFLTGPIGCEITGVTMTPDLKTMWVNIQHPGEVPEVLKRQGVKKTPATPNIASNWPDHQQNGRPRSSTVLITKNDGGVIGS
;
A
#
# COMPACT_ATOMS: atom_id res chain seq x y z
N PHE A 1 -13.11 6.42 -22.66
CA PHE A 1 -13.42 5.41 -21.62
C PHE A 1 -14.58 4.48 -21.99
N ASP A 2 -15.25 4.64 -23.15
CA ASP A 2 -16.20 3.64 -23.64
C ASP A 2 -15.42 2.44 -24.23
N VAL A 3 -15.48 1.30 -23.54
CA VAL A 3 -14.77 0.06 -23.94
C VAL A 3 -15.25 -0.48 -25.28
N SER A 4 -16.50 -0.22 -25.67
CA SER A 4 -17.02 -0.67 -26.97
C SER A 4 -16.37 0.07 -28.14
N GLN A 5 -15.87 1.28 -27.91
CA GLN A 5 -15.20 2.11 -28.91
C GLN A 5 -13.67 2.06 -28.79
N HIS A 6 -13.15 1.93 -27.57
CA HIS A 6 -11.72 1.95 -27.27
C HIS A 6 -11.31 0.77 -26.37
N PRO A 7 -11.36 -0.48 -26.87
CA PRO A 7 -11.13 -1.67 -26.05
C PRO A 7 -9.73 -1.72 -25.44
N ASN A 8 -8.72 -1.18 -26.15
CA ASN A 8 -7.33 -1.17 -25.69
C ASN A 8 -7.03 -0.01 -24.72
N GLU A 9 -7.96 0.92 -24.50
CA GLU A 9 -7.69 2.09 -23.66
C GLU A 9 -7.45 1.68 -22.21
N ALA A 10 -8.13 0.65 -21.71
CA ALA A 10 -7.89 0.09 -20.38
C ALA A 10 -6.44 -0.42 -20.20
N ASN A 11 -5.81 -0.93 -21.27
CA ASN A 11 -4.43 -1.41 -21.24
C ASN A 11 -3.41 -0.27 -21.12
N ARG A 12 -3.84 0.98 -21.35
CA ARG A 12 -3.00 2.17 -21.22
C ARG A 12 -3.03 2.75 -19.80
N PHE A 13 -3.74 2.16 -18.84
CA PHE A 13 -3.78 2.57 -17.43
C PHE A 13 -3.41 1.41 -16.49
N GLY A 14 -3.14 1.72 -15.22
CA GLY A 14 -2.67 0.75 -14.22
C GLY A 14 -1.16 0.56 -14.26
N TRP A 15 -0.40 1.64 -14.48
CA TRP A 15 1.06 1.61 -14.59
C TRP A 15 1.66 2.57 -13.57
N ILE A 16 2.84 2.24 -13.04
CA ILE A 16 3.70 3.24 -12.39
C ILE A 16 4.05 4.33 -13.41
N VAL A 17 3.95 5.60 -12.99
CA VAL A 17 4.26 6.77 -13.81
C VAL A 17 5.35 7.58 -13.12
N GLU A 18 6.48 7.74 -13.79
CA GLU A 18 7.59 8.56 -13.31
C GLU A 18 7.39 10.03 -13.72
N PHE A 19 7.60 10.94 -12.78
CA PHE A 19 7.55 12.40 -12.96
C PHE A 19 8.91 12.99 -12.57
N ASP A 20 9.40 13.98 -13.33
CA ASP A 20 10.51 14.81 -12.88
C ASP A 20 9.95 16.06 -12.19
N PRO A 21 10.04 16.18 -10.85
CA PRO A 21 9.52 17.33 -10.13
C PRO A 21 10.35 18.60 -10.34
N HIS A 22 11.54 18.51 -10.94
CA HIS A 22 12.43 19.65 -11.19
C HIS A 22 12.29 20.24 -12.60
N ASP A 23 11.67 19.51 -13.52
CA ASP A 23 11.39 19.98 -14.88
C ASP A 23 9.87 20.00 -15.14
N PRO A 24 9.21 21.17 -15.07
CA PRO A 24 7.77 21.28 -15.30
C PRO A 24 7.35 21.02 -16.76
N GLU A 25 8.29 21.03 -17.71
CA GLU A 25 8.04 20.70 -19.11
C GLU A 25 8.30 19.21 -19.42
N SER A 26 8.82 18.46 -18.44
CA SER A 26 9.04 17.02 -18.57
C SER A 26 7.72 16.30 -18.85
N LYS A 27 7.81 15.25 -19.67
CA LYS A 27 6.66 14.40 -19.97
C LYS A 27 6.71 13.18 -19.06
N PRO A 28 5.71 12.99 -18.18
CA PRO A 28 5.66 11.82 -17.33
C PRO A 28 5.64 10.54 -18.15
N THR A 29 6.38 9.52 -17.71
CA THR A 29 6.57 8.28 -18.46
C THR A 29 5.99 7.11 -17.70
N LYS A 30 5.18 6.30 -18.39
CA LYS A 30 4.63 5.04 -17.84
C LYS A 30 5.73 3.97 -17.91
N ARG A 31 6.12 3.41 -16.77
CA ARG A 31 7.19 2.42 -16.64
C ARG A 31 6.64 1.01 -16.79
N THR A 32 6.48 0.58 -18.04
CA THR A 32 5.78 -0.66 -18.36
C THR A 32 6.50 -1.92 -17.89
N ALA A 33 7.82 -1.87 -17.71
CA ALA A 33 8.59 -3.00 -17.19
C ALA A 33 8.20 -3.38 -15.74
N MET A 34 7.56 -2.46 -15.01
CA MET A 34 7.06 -2.69 -13.66
C MET A 34 5.67 -3.38 -13.62
N GLY A 35 5.14 -3.77 -14.77
CA GLY A 35 3.88 -4.49 -14.90
C GLY A 35 2.65 -3.59 -14.82
N ARG A 36 1.50 -4.16 -15.19
CA ARG A 36 0.20 -3.48 -15.15
C ARG A 36 -0.75 -4.13 -14.15
N PHE A 37 -1.14 -3.37 -13.14
CA PHE A 37 -2.11 -3.76 -12.12
C PHE A 37 -2.59 -2.53 -11.32
N SER A 38 -3.36 -2.73 -10.24
CA SER A 38 -3.80 -1.64 -9.36
C SER A 38 -2.69 -1.29 -8.38
N HIS A 39 -1.61 -0.68 -8.87
CA HIS A 39 -0.51 -0.22 -8.03
C HIS A 39 -1.01 0.74 -6.94
N GLU A 40 -0.65 0.43 -5.70
CA GLU A 40 -0.93 1.31 -4.56
C GLU A 40 0.18 2.36 -4.37
N ASN A 41 1.39 1.89 -4.04
CA ASN A 41 2.59 2.73 -3.98
C ASN A 41 3.80 1.99 -4.57
N VAL A 42 4.98 2.62 -4.47
CA VAL A 42 6.25 1.96 -4.77
C VAL A 42 7.28 2.30 -3.69
N ALA A 43 7.82 1.27 -3.04
CA ALA A 43 9.00 1.38 -2.17
C ALA A 43 10.24 0.88 -2.89
N HIS A 44 11.43 1.20 -2.39
CA HIS A 44 12.67 0.70 -2.99
C HIS A 44 13.76 0.46 -1.96
N ASN A 45 14.69 -0.43 -2.31
CA ASN A 45 15.98 -0.61 -1.67
C ASN A 45 17.08 -0.58 -2.75
N ILE A 46 18.29 -0.17 -2.35
CA ILE A 46 19.46 -0.11 -3.22
C ILE A 46 20.47 -1.15 -2.73
N CYS A 47 20.85 -2.07 -3.61
CA CYS A 47 21.84 -3.11 -3.36
C CYS A 47 23.26 -2.54 -3.20
N GLU A 48 24.17 -3.29 -2.58
CA GLU A 48 25.60 -2.92 -2.54
C GLU A 48 26.20 -2.73 -3.94
N ASP A 49 25.76 -3.54 -4.91
CA ASP A 49 26.16 -3.40 -6.32
C ASP A 49 25.45 -2.25 -7.06
N SER A 50 24.64 -1.46 -6.33
CA SER A 50 23.84 -0.33 -6.80
C SER A 50 22.69 -0.66 -7.75
N ARG A 51 22.37 -1.94 -8.00
CA ARG A 51 21.05 -2.29 -8.57
C ARG A 51 19.95 -1.92 -7.59
N ILE A 52 18.76 -1.61 -8.11
CA ILE A 52 17.63 -1.16 -7.29
C ILE A 52 16.52 -2.21 -7.39
N ALA A 53 15.94 -2.56 -6.24
CA ALA A 53 14.68 -3.29 -6.18
C ALA A 53 13.55 -2.33 -5.82
N PHE A 54 12.44 -2.43 -6.54
CA PHE A 54 11.20 -1.69 -6.31
C PHE A 54 10.09 -2.64 -5.93
N TYR A 55 9.34 -2.35 -4.87
CA TYR A 55 8.29 -3.20 -4.33
C TYR A 55 6.94 -2.49 -4.42
N SER A 56 5.89 -3.21 -4.82
CA SER A 56 4.54 -2.66 -5.00
C SER A 56 3.48 -3.70 -4.64
N GLY A 57 2.46 -3.28 -3.90
CA GLY A 57 1.21 -4.03 -3.74
C GLY A 57 0.27 -3.81 -4.93
N ASP A 58 -0.58 -4.80 -5.18
CA ASP A 58 -1.75 -4.71 -6.06
C ASP A 58 -3.03 -4.69 -5.23
N ASP A 59 -3.64 -3.51 -5.03
CA ASP A 59 -4.80 -3.36 -4.15
C ASP A 59 -6.07 -3.93 -4.78
N ALA A 60 -6.20 -5.25 -4.65
CA ALA A 60 -7.43 -5.98 -4.81
C ALA A 60 -7.38 -7.30 -4.03
N LYS A 61 -8.57 -7.80 -3.69
CA LYS A 61 -8.71 -9.05 -2.95
C LYS A 61 -8.16 -10.19 -3.80
N PHE A 62 -7.28 -10.99 -3.21
CA PHE A 62 -6.64 -12.16 -3.83
C PHE A 62 -5.61 -11.82 -4.92
N GLU A 63 -5.20 -10.56 -5.03
CA GLU A 63 -4.08 -10.16 -5.89
C GLU A 63 -2.76 -10.15 -5.09
N TYR A 64 -1.70 -9.54 -5.63
CA TYR A 64 -0.33 -9.96 -5.33
C TYR A 64 0.60 -8.84 -4.83
N VAL A 65 1.73 -9.26 -4.27
CA VAL A 65 2.88 -8.38 -3.98
C VAL A 65 3.92 -8.59 -5.07
N TYR A 66 4.44 -7.52 -5.64
CA TYR A 66 5.39 -7.52 -6.73
C TYR A 66 6.73 -6.90 -6.34
N LYS A 67 7.81 -7.37 -6.98
CA LYS A 67 9.17 -6.83 -6.89
C LYS A 67 9.73 -6.64 -8.29
N TYR A 68 10.30 -5.49 -8.60
CA TYR A 68 11.00 -5.22 -9.86
C TYR A 68 12.47 -4.93 -9.57
N ILE A 69 13.38 -5.64 -10.24
CA ILE A 69 14.83 -5.49 -10.04
C ILE A 69 15.45 -4.93 -11.33
N THR A 70 16.21 -3.85 -11.23
CA THR A 70 16.92 -3.28 -12.38
C THR A 70 18.03 -4.22 -12.85
N ASN A 71 18.24 -4.34 -14.17
CA ASN A 71 19.37 -5.11 -14.72
C ASN A 71 20.70 -4.37 -14.56
N LYS A 72 20.66 -3.04 -14.54
CA LYS A 72 21.83 -2.18 -14.45
C LYS A 72 21.92 -1.49 -13.08
N PRO A 73 23.14 -1.23 -12.60
CA PRO A 73 23.34 -0.46 -11.40
C PRO A 73 23.03 1.02 -11.63
N TRP A 74 22.54 1.67 -10.59
CA TRP A 74 22.52 3.12 -10.48
C TRP A 74 23.95 3.63 -10.27
N ASP A 75 24.31 4.72 -10.95
CA ASP A 75 25.67 5.27 -10.91
C ASP A 75 25.89 6.30 -9.78
N GLY A 76 24.88 6.47 -8.91
CA GLY A 76 24.89 7.41 -7.79
C GLY A 76 24.54 8.86 -8.19
N THR A 77 24.27 9.13 -9.47
CA THR A 77 23.96 10.48 -9.95
C THR A 77 22.45 10.74 -10.02
N GLN A 78 22.06 12.01 -9.89
CA GLN A 78 20.65 12.43 -9.93
C GLN A 78 20.24 12.83 -11.36
N GLY A 79 18.96 12.70 -11.69
CA GLY A 79 18.36 13.28 -12.90
C GLY A 79 17.71 12.27 -13.86
N ILE A 80 17.01 12.81 -14.87
CA ILE A 80 16.06 12.07 -15.74
C ILE A 80 16.69 10.97 -16.61
N HIS A 81 18.01 10.98 -16.84
CA HIS A 81 18.67 9.96 -17.66
C HIS A 81 18.61 8.55 -17.04
N HIS A 82 18.28 8.44 -15.74
CA HIS A 82 18.16 7.16 -15.01
C HIS A 82 16.80 6.49 -15.13
N GLY A 83 15.79 7.16 -15.69
CA GLY A 83 14.49 6.51 -15.94
C GLY A 83 14.60 5.26 -16.82
N GLN A 84 15.69 5.12 -17.59
CA GLN A 84 16.02 3.91 -18.36
C GLN A 84 16.25 2.68 -17.47
N LEU A 85 16.66 2.86 -16.21
CA LEU A 85 16.78 1.75 -15.25
C LEU A 85 15.43 1.09 -15.00
N LEU A 86 14.33 1.85 -15.07
CA LEU A 86 12.96 1.38 -14.90
C LEU A 86 12.34 0.78 -16.17
N ASP A 87 13.10 0.79 -17.28
CA ASP A 87 12.71 0.15 -18.54
C ASP A 87 13.50 -1.15 -18.80
N ASP A 88 14.54 -1.43 -17.99
CA ASP A 88 15.50 -2.53 -18.18
C ASP A 88 15.71 -3.31 -16.86
N GLY A 89 14.90 -4.35 -16.67
CA GLY A 89 14.88 -5.15 -15.44
C GLY A 89 13.92 -6.33 -15.52
N VAL A 90 13.71 -6.99 -14.39
CA VAL A 90 12.83 -8.15 -14.28
C VAL A 90 11.76 -7.89 -13.22
N LEU A 91 10.50 -8.10 -13.59
CA LEU A 91 9.37 -8.11 -12.66
C LEU A 91 9.20 -9.51 -12.07
N TYR A 92 8.95 -9.56 -10.78
CA TYR A 92 8.70 -10.74 -9.99
C TYR A 92 7.42 -10.59 -9.18
N VAL A 93 6.84 -11.72 -8.77
CA VAL A 93 5.67 -11.78 -7.90
C VAL A 93 5.93 -12.73 -6.73
N ALA A 94 5.45 -12.39 -5.54
CA ALA A 94 5.71 -13.16 -4.33
C ALA A 94 4.90 -14.47 -4.28
N ARG A 95 5.55 -15.54 -3.83
CA ARG A 95 4.90 -16.70 -3.21
C ARG A 95 5.41 -16.83 -1.78
N PHE A 96 4.49 -16.84 -0.83
CA PHE A 96 4.73 -17.06 0.59
C PHE A 96 4.45 -18.54 0.91
N ASP A 97 5.47 -19.26 1.39
CA ASP A 97 5.37 -20.67 1.76
C ASP A 97 5.06 -20.82 3.27
N GLU A 98 4.31 -21.86 3.63
CA GLU A 98 3.75 -22.09 4.99
C GLU A 98 4.77 -22.13 6.15
N ASN A 99 6.05 -22.31 5.84
CA ASN A 99 7.14 -22.41 6.81
C ASN A 99 7.79 -21.06 7.15
N GLY A 100 7.25 -19.93 6.67
CA GLY A 100 7.83 -18.60 6.86
C GLY A 100 8.95 -18.25 5.88
N THR A 101 9.13 -19.06 4.83
CA THR A 101 10.02 -18.73 3.70
C THR A 101 9.19 -18.34 2.48
N GLY A 102 9.78 -17.71 1.49
CA GLY A 102 9.11 -17.39 0.25
C GLY A 102 10.06 -17.14 -0.90
N VAL A 103 9.48 -16.99 -2.08
CA VAL A 103 10.21 -16.80 -3.34
C VAL A 103 9.59 -15.72 -4.20
N TRP A 104 10.45 -14.95 -4.86
CA TRP A 104 10.08 -14.03 -5.92
C TRP A 104 10.09 -14.78 -7.26
N LEU A 105 8.91 -15.02 -7.82
CA LEU A 105 8.72 -15.75 -9.06
C LEU A 105 8.86 -14.80 -10.26
N PRO A 106 9.80 -15.03 -11.19
CA PRO A 106 10.02 -14.13 -12.32
C PRO A 106 8.87 -14.19 -13.33
N LEU A 107 8.41 -13.02 -13.78
CA LEU A 107 7.40 -12.84 -14.84
C LEU A 107 8.08 -12.59 -16.18
N VAL A 108 8.73 -13.64 -16.70
CA VAL A 108 9.51 -13.59 -17.95
C VAL A 108 8.89 -14.52 -19.00
N PHE A 109 8.60 -13.97 -20.17
CA PHE A 109 8.11 -14.74 -21.31
C PHE A 109 9.13 -15.82 -21.74
N GLY A 110 8.62 -17.01 -22.05
CA GLY A 110 9.42 -18.21 -22.35
C GLY A 110 9.83 -19.01 -21.12
N LEU A 111 9.58 -18.51 -19.90
CA LEU A 111 9.93 -19.20 -18.66
C LEU A 111 8.69 -19.84 -18.01
N GLY A 112 8.80 -21.13 -17.68
CA GLY A 112 7.74 -21.87 -17.01
C GLY A 112 6.43 -21.84 -17.81
N PRO A 113 5.30 -21.41 -17.21
CA PRO A 113 4.01 -21.36 -17.87
C PRO A 113 3.82 -20.12 -18.76
N LEU A 114 4.75 -19.16 -18.78
CA LEU A 114 4.57 -17.88 -19.49
C LEU A 114 4.98 -18.01 -20.95
N THR A 115 4.23 -18.78 -21.73
CA THR A 115 4.53 -19.11 -23.13
C THR A 115 3.33 -18.88 -24.03
N GLN A 116 3.57 -18.89 -25.35
CA GLN A 116 2.50 -18.78 -26.35
C GLN A 116 1.46 -19.90 -26.25
N GLU A 117 1.89 -21.11 -25.89
CA GLU A 117 0.98 -22.25 -25.68
C GLU A 117 -0.01 -22.01 -24.53
N ASN A 118 0.35 -21.16 -23.57
CA ASN A 118 -0.46 -20.81 -22.41
C ASN A 118 -1.09 -19.40 -22.52
N GLY A 119 -1.13 -18.82 -23.72
CA GLY A 119 -1.85 -17.59 -24.00
C GLY A 119 -1.10 -16.29 -23.71
N PHE A 120 0.24 -16.32 -23.65
CA PHE A 120 1.07 -15.13 -23.64
C PHE A 120 1.81 -14.99 -24.97
N ASP A 121 1.62 -13.91 -25.72
CA ASP A 121 2.27 -13.77 -27.04
C ASP A 121 3.75 -13.38 -26.95
N ASP A 122 4.10 -12.51 -26.00
CA ASP A 122 5.45 -12.00 -25.76
C ASP A 122 5.58 -11.40 -24.34
N GLN A 123 6.73 -10.76 -24.05
CA GLN A 123 6.97 -10.09 -22.77
C GLN A 123 6.05 -8.89 -22.52
N ALA A 124 5.61 -8.18 -23.56
CA ALA A 124 4.69 -7.05 -23.39
C ALA A 124 3.31 -7.57 -22.94
N ASP A 125 2.88 -8.69 -23.50
CA ASP A 125 1.64 -9.36 -23.11
C ASP A 125 1.68 -9.83 -21.65
N VAL A 126 2.80 -10.42 -21.20
CA VAL A 126 3.04 -10.78 -19.79
C VAL A 126 2.90 -9.56 -18.88
N LEU A 127 3.47 -8.41 -19.24
CA LEU A 127 3.44 -7.19 -18.41
C LEU A 127 2.07 -6.51 -18.41
N VAL A 128 1.37 -6.47 -19.55
CA VAL A 128 0.00 -5.92 -19.65
C VAL A 128 -1.00 -6.77 -18.86
N HIS A 129 -0.77 -8.09 -18.83
CA HIS A 129 -1.58 -9.07 -18.13
C HIS A 129 -0.86 -9.67 -16.91
N ALA A 130 -0.14 -8.85 -16.15
CA ALA A 130 0.70 -9.27 -15.03
C ALA A 130 -0.04 -10.11 -13.97
N ARG A 131 -1.34 -9.85 -13.74
CA ARG A 131 -2.18 -10.69 -12.86
C ARG A 131 -2.36 -12.12 -13.40
N MET A 132 -2.64 -12.27 -14.69
CA MET A 132 -2.77 -13.59 -15.32
C MET A 132 -1.42 -14.32 -15.31
N ALA A 133 -0.32 -13.60 -15.50
CA ALA A 133 1.02 -14.17 -15.39
C ALA A 133 1.32 -14.64 -13.95
N ALA A 134 0.95 -13.84 -12.95
CA ALA A 134 1.06 -14.18 -11.54
C ALA A 134 0.22 -15.42 -11.16
N ASP A 135 -1.02 -15.51 -11.63
CA ASP A 135 -1.87 -16.71 -11.50
C ASP A 135 -1.15 -17.95 -12.08
N ALA A 136 -0.61 -17.81 -13.30
CA ALA A 136 0.03 -18.91 -14.02
C ALA A 136 1.25 -19.47 -13.28
N VAL A 137 2.08 -18.59 -12.71
CA VAL A 137 3.26 -18.98 -11.91
C VAL A 137 2.92 -19.40 -10.47
N ARG A 138 1.65 -19.32 -10.06
CA ARG A 138 1.16 -19.68 -8.72
C ARG A 138 1.70 -18.79 -7.61
N ALA A 139 1.63 -17.48 -7.81
CA ALA A 139 1.80 -16.50 -6.75
C ALA A 139 0.77 -16.70 -5.61
N THR A 140 1.09 -16.22 -4.41
CA THR A 140 0.15 -16.32 -3.26
C THR A 140 -0.88 -15.20 -3.34
N ALA A 141 -2.17 -15.56 -3.37
CA ALA A 141 -3.27 -14.62 -3.39
C ALA A 141 -3.46 -13.92 -2.03
N MET A 142 -3.29 -12.59 -1.97
CA MET A 142 -3.17 -11.82 -0.73
C MET A 142 -4.43 -11.05 -0.32
N ASP A 143 -4.47 -10.61 0.95
CA ASP A 143 -5.57 -9.84 1.54
C ASP A 143 -5.47 -8.33 1.27
N ARG A 144 -5.59 -7.94 -0.01
CA ARG A 144 -5.48 -6.54 -0.49
C ARG A 144 -4.17 -5.86 -0.07
N PRO A 145 -3.05 -6.19 -0.74
CA PRO A 145 -1.81 -5.47 -0.57
C PRO A 145 -1.99 -3.98 -0.90
N GLU A 146 -1.79 -3.10 0.08
CA GLU A 146 -1.79 -1.65 -0.12
C GLU A 146 -0.34 -1.13 -0.12
N TRP A 147 0.04 -0.27 0.83
CA TRP A 147 1.36 0.34 0.83
C TRP A 147 2.47 -0.63 1.21
N VAL A 148 3.61 -0.44 0.57
CA VAL A 148 4.90 -1.03 0.90
C VAL A 148 5.82 0.05 1.47
N THR A 149 6.66 -0.28 2.46
CA THR A 149 7.78 0.57 2.91
C THR A 149 8.98 -0.29 3.27
N THR A 150 10.16 0.31 3.33
CA THR A 150 11.42 -0.38 3.65
C THR A 150 12.09 0.26 4.86
N HIS A 151 12.65 -0.57 5.74
CA HIS A 151 13.40 -0.08 6.88
C HIS A 151 14.77 0.46 6.41
N PRO A 152 15.17 1.68 6.78
CA PRO A 152 16.39 2.32 6.24
C PRO A 152 17.68 1.57 6.60
N ASP A 153 17.73 0.93 7.78
CA ASP A 153 18.92 0.21 8.24
C ASP A 153 18.93 -1.29 7.92
N SER A 154 17.85 -2.04 8.23
CA SER A 154 17.79 -3.48 7.97
C SER A 154 17.38 -3.85 6.55
N HIS A 155 16.84 -2.90 5.77
CA HIS A 155 16.22 -3.12 4.46
C HIS A 155 14.97 -4.02 4.46
N ASP A 156 14.48 -4.42 5.65
CA ASP A 156 13.24 -5.18 5.80
C ASP A 156 12.07 -4.47 5.13
N ILE A 157 11.21 -5.23 4.46
CA ILE A 157 10.07 -4.71 3.71
C ILE A 157 8.79 -4.97 4.50
N TYR A 158 7.95 -3.95 4.63
CA TYR A 158 6.65 -4.02 5.32
C TYR A 158 5.54 -3.74 4.31
N VAL A 159 4.52 -4.61 4.28
CA VAL A 159 3.38 -4.50 3.37
C VAL A 159 2.08 -4.56 4.16
N SER A 160 1.21 -3.57 3.99
CA SER A 160 -0.12 -3.60 4.59
C SER A 160 -1.07 -4.48 3.76
N MET A 161 -1.86 -5.28 4.47
CA MET A 161 -2.90 -6.16 3.93
C MET A 161 -4.23 -5.70 4.53
N THR A 162 -4.89 -4.73 3.89
CA THR A 162 -5.89 -3.89 4.56
C THR A 162 -7.14 -4.63 5.01
N ASN A 163 -7.61 -5.62 4.24
CA ASN A 163 -8.70 -6.53 4.61
C ASN A 163 -9.05 -7.48 3.45
N ASN A 164 -9.68 -8.60 3.78
CA ASN A 164 -10.37 -9.44 2.81
C ASN A 164 -11.48 -10.29 3.43
N ILE A 165 -12.68 -9.71 3.52
CA ILE A 165 -13.85 -10.45 4.01
C ILE A 165 -14.26 -11.65 3.14
N LYS A 166 -13.70 -11.81 1.94
CA LYS A 166 -14.00 -12.95 1.04
C LYS A 166 -13.12 -14.17 1.31
N ARG A 167 -12.03 -14.04 2.08
CA ARG A 167 -11.12 -15.14 2.43
C ARG A 167 -11.89 -16.26 3.13
N GLY A 168 -11.70 -17.51 2.69
CA GLY A 168 -12.39 -18.68 3.24
C GLY A 168 -13.89 -18.78 2.93
N GLN A 169 -14.45 -17.92 2.06
CA GLN A 169 -15.80 -18.10 1.54
C GLN A 169 -15.82 -19.16 0.42
N ASP A 170 -17.00 -19.70 0.11
CA ASP A 170 -17.20 -20.69 -0.96
C ASP A 170 -16.58 -20.25 -2.30
N GLY A 171 -15.70 -21.09 -2.85
CA GLY A 171 -15.02 -20.81 -4.12
C GLY A 171 -13.96 -19.71 -4.05
N LYS A 172 -13.50 -19.35 -2.84
CA LYS A 172 -12.37 -18.45 -2.60
C LYS A 172 -11.23 -19.17 -1.90
N PRO A 173 -9.98 -18.71 -2.08
CA PRO A 173 -8.84 -19.23 -1.30
C PRO A 173 -9.18 -19.26 0.20
N ASP A 174 -8.80 -20.36 0.85
CA ASP A 174 -8.89 -20.48 2.31
C ASP A 174 -7.82 -19.60 2.98
N LYS A 175 -7.85 -19.51 4.31
CA LYS A 175 -6.74 -18.94 5.08
C LYS A 175 -5.49 -19.81 4.91
N ASP A 176 -4.35 -19.15 4.94
CA ASP A 176 -3.01 -19.73 4.87
C ASP A 176 -2.11 -19.03 5.89
N ALA A 177 -0.84 -19.41 5.98
CA ALA A 177 0.07 -18.78 6.94
C ALA A 177 0.19 -17.26 6.73
N ALA A 178 0.20 -16.79 5.48
CA ALA A 178 0.37 -15.37 5.14
C ALA A 178 -0.93 -14.58 5.31
N ASN A 179 -2.09 -15.23 5.19
CA ASN A 179 -3.43 -14.65 5.31
C ASN A 179 -4.24 -15.45 6.35
N PRO A 180 -3.93 -15.31 7.66
CA PRO A 180 -4.30 -16.31 8.67
C PRO A 180 -5.74 -16.24 9.16
N ARG A 181 -6.57 -15.34 8.62
CA ARG A 181 -7.97 -15.16 9.06
C ARG A 181 -8.96 -15.31 7.90
N SER A 182 -9.89 -16.24 8.03
CA SER A 182 -11.09 -16.26 7.19
C SER A 182 -11.96 -15.03 7.51
N ASN A 183 -12.65 -14.49 6.51
CA ASN A 183 -13.45 -13.26 6.65
C ASN A 183 -12.66 -12.11 7.31
N ASN A 184 -11.40 -11.91 6.90
CA ASN A 184 -10.51 -10.92 7.48
C ASN A 184 -11.09 -9.50 7.31
N ALA A 185 -11.66 -8.94 8.38
CA ALA A 185 -12.29 -7.64 8.37
C ALA A 185 -11.33 -6.49 8.69
N PHE A 186 -10.24 -6.78 9.41
CA PHE A 186 -9.40 -5.75 10.05
C PHE A 186 -8.00 -5.60 9.45
N GLY A 187 -7.55 -6.55 8.63
CA GLY A 187 -6.25 -6.47 7.98
C GLY A 187 -5.05 -6.83 8.87
N HIS A 188 -3.87 -6.83 8.28
CA HIS A 188 -2.60 -7.18 8.94
C HIS A 188 -1.42 -6.52 8.21
N ILE A 189 -0.22 -6.61 8.76
CA ILE A 189 1.01 -6.18 8.08
C ILE A 189 1.93 -7.39 8.01
N ILE A 190 2.49 -7.65 6.83
CA ILE A 190 3.54 -8.66 6.61
C ILE A 190 4.89 -7.96 6.62
N LYS A 191 5.89 -8.60 7.24
CA LYS A 191 7.30 -8.24 7.15
C LYS A 191 8.01 -9.29 6.28
N ILE A 192 8.87 -8.82 5.38
CA ILE A 192 9.70 -9.64 4.50
C ILE A 192 11.16 -9.27 4.77
N VAL A 193 12.02 -10.28 4.88
CA VAL A 193 13.45 -10.16 5.14
C VAL A 193 14.21 -10.83 4.00
N GLU A 194 15.12 -10.10 3.38
CA GLU A 194 15.93 -10.58 2.26
C GLU A 194 17.41 -10.53 2.66
N ASP A 195 18.19 -11.55 2.29
CA ASP A 195 19.64 -11.56 2.52
C ASP A 195 20.36 -10.45 1.72
N ASP A 196 19.81 -10.09 0.57
CA ASP A 196 20.28 -9.04 -0.32
C ASP A 196 19.08 -8.43 -1.05
N VAL A 197 19.19 -7.16 -1.42
CA VAL A 197 18.15 -6.41 -2.16
C VAL A 197 17.76 -7.11 -3.45
N THR A 198 18.68 -7.83 -4.09
CA THR A 198 18.42 -8.55 -5.34
C THR A 198 18.10 -10.04 -5.17
N SER A 199 17.99 -10.52 -3.92
CA SER A 199 17.57 -11.89 -3.63
C SER A 199 16.18 -12.20 -4.19
N THR A 200 16.04 -13.44 -4.67
CA THR A 200 14.76 -13.99 -5.15
C THR A 200 14.15 -14.98 -4.15
N GLU A 201 14.75 -15.11 -2.98
CA GLU A 201 14.29 -15.88 -1.84
C GLU A 201 14.24 -14.93 -0.63
N PHE A 202 13.32 -15.19 0.29
CA PHE A 202 13.12 -14.35 1.47
C PHE A 202 12.54 -15.15 2.63
N ASP A 203 12.77 -14.65 3.84
CA ASP A 203 12.00 -15.02 5.02
C ASP A 203 10.87 -14.01 5.23
N TRP A 204 9.80 -14.42 5.90
CA TRP A 204 8.69 -13.53 6.19
C TRP A 204 7.92 -13.96 7.45
N ASP A 205 7.23 -12.99 8.05
CA ASP A 205 6.30 -13.20 9.14
C ASP A 205 5.12 -12.19 9.11
N VAL A 206 4.04 -12.53 9.80
CA VAL A 206 2.95 -11.59 10.05
C VAL A 206 3.35 -10.68 11.21
N PHE A 207 3.90 -9.51 10.87
CA PHE A 207 4.35 -8.51 11.85
C PHE A 207 3.24 -8.11 12.82
N VAL A 208 2.01 -7.89 12.32
CA VAL A 208 0.86 -7.55 13.16
C VAL A 208 -0.46 -8.01 12.58
N LEU A 209 -1.32 -8.58 13.41
CA LEU A 209 -2.74 -8.78 13.13
C LEU A 209 -3.53 -7.61 13.72
N ALA A 210 -4.05 -6.74 12.86
CA ALA A 210 -4.89 -5.63 13.28
C ALA A 210 -6.29 -6.11 13.67
N GLY A 211 -7.03 -5.29 14.42
CA GLY A 211 -8.37 -5.61 14.92
C GLY A 211 -8.46 -5.61 16.44
N ASP A 212 -9.37 -6.42 16.98
CA ASP A 212 -9.64 -6.53 18.41
C ASP A 212 -9.23 -7.89 18.99
N GLU A 213 -9.35 -8.02 20.31
CA GLU A 213 -8.98 -9.24 21.04
C GLU A 213 -9.83 -10.45 20.62
N GLU A 214 -11.12 -10.26 20.37
CA GLU A 214 -12.02 -11.34 19.92
C GLU A 214 -11.58 -11.93 18.57
N HIS A 215 -10.91 -11.13 17.74
CA HIS A 215 -10.36 -11.52 16.45
C HIS A 215 -8.83 -11.68 16.45
N GLN A 216 -8.27 -11.99 17.63
CA GLN A 216 -6.88 -12.37 17.84
C GLN A 216 -5.88 -11.32 17.37
N SER A 217 -6.17 -10.04 17.61
CA SER A 217 -5.21 -8.98 17.35
C SER A 217 -3.90 -9.23 18.11
N THR A 218 -2.78 -8.95 17.46
CA THR A 218 -1.44 -8.99 18.07
C THR A 218 -0.87 -7.60 18.35
N ILE A 219 -1.68 -6.54 18.21
CA ILE A 219 -1.24 -5.17 18.47
C ILE A 219 -0.84 -5.03 19.94
N ASN A 220 0.38 -4.56 20.18
CA ASN A 220 0.86 -4.18 21.50
C ASN A 220 0.65 -2.67 21.73
N GLY A 221 -0.53 -2.28 22.21
CA GLY A 221 -0.86 -0.88 22.52
C GLY A 221 -2.17 -0.42 21.92
N ASP A 222 -2.17 0.76 21.28
CA ASP A 222 -3.38 1.35 20.71
C ASP A 222 -3.91 0.56 19.51
N LEU A 223 -5.13 0.02 19.64
CA LEU A 223 -5.76 -0.76 18.58
C LEU A 223 -6.12 0.07 17.35
N TYR A 224 -6.02 -0.57 16.18
CA TYR A 224 -6.43 -0.05 14.88
C TYR A 224 -6.94 -1.18 13.99
N ALA A 225 -7.56 -0.79 12.87
CA ALA A 225 -8.04 -1.69 11.83
C ALA A 225 -7.78 -1.06 10.47
N ASN A 226 -7.72 -1.91 9.44
CA ASN A 226 -7.47 -1.55 8.05
C ASN A 226 -6.21 -0.68 7.91
N PRO A 227 -5.03 -1.21 8.28
CA PRO A 227 -3.77 -0.55 7.93
C PRO A 227 -3.71 -0.43 6.41
N ASP A 228 -3.40 0.79 5.96
CA ASP A 228 -3.26 1.16 4.56
C ASP A 228 -1.87 1.78 4.40
N GLY A 229 -1.76 3.10 4.54
CA GLY A 229 -0.51 3.82 4.31
C GLY A 229 0.60 3.50 5.30
N LEU A 230 1.81 3.22 4.82
CA LEU A 230 3.00 2.92 5.63
C LEU A 230 4.18 3.84 5.30
N MET A 231 4.97 4.22 6.31
CA MET A 231 6.27 4.86 6.12
C MET A 231 7.18 4.59 7.31
N ILE A 232 8.43 4.18 7.08
CA ILE A 232 9.44 4.11 8.14
C ILE A 232 10.32 5.37 8.07
N ASP A 233 10.41 6.10 9.19
CA ASP A 233 11.27 7.28 9.26
C ASP A 233 12.75 6.93 9.47
N SER A 234 13.65 7.92 9.36
CA SER A 234 15.10 7.68 9.43
C SER A 234 15.62 7.21 10.80
N ARG A 235 14.76 7.03 11.81
CA ARG A 235 15.10 6.41 13.09
C ARG A 235 14.56 4.97 13.21
N GLY A 236 13.82 4.48 12.21
CA GLY A 236 13.17 3.19 12.25
C GLY A 236 11.72 3.20 12.77
N VAL A 237 11.11 4.36 13.06
CA VAL A 237 9.69 4.37 13.50
C VAL A 237 8.78 4.11 12.31
N LEU A 238 7.93 3.08 12.40
CA LEU A 238 6.91 2.75 11.42
C LEU A 238 5.63 3.57 11.67
N TRP A 239 5.32 4.47 10.77
CA TRP A 239 4.09 5.25 10.74
C TRP A 239 3.01 4.48 9.97
N VAL A 240 1.97 4.04 10.67
CA VAL A 240 0.83 3.29 10.12
C VAL A 240 -0.38 4.21 9.99
N GLN A 241 -0.99 4.28 8.83
CA GLN A 241 -2.18 5.07 8.52
C GLN A 241 -3.35 4.13 8.20
N THR A 242 -4.58 4.52 8.49
CA THR A 242 -5.74 3.61 8.36
C THR A 242 -6.81 4.12 7.39
N ASP A 243 -7.41 3.17 6.65
CA ASP A 243 -8.64 3.37 5.87
C ASP A 243 -9.73 2.33 6.20
N VAL A 244 -10.38 2.54 7.33
CA VAL A 244 -11.69 1.93 7.59
C VAL A 244 -12.74 2.69 6.78
N SER A 245 -13.27 2.04 5.74
CA SER A 245 -14.31 2.62 4.88
C SER A 245 -15.47 3.24 5.68
N ALA A 246 -16.05 4.33 5.16
CA ALA A 246 -17.18 5.01 5.81
C ALA A 246 -18.40 4.09 6.06
N SER A 247 -18.54 3.00 5.29
CA SER A 247 -19.59 2.00 5.49
C SER A 247 -19.45 1.18 6.78
N LYS A 248 -18.23 1.11 7.33
CA LYS A 248 -17.88 0.36 8.55
C LYS A 248 -17.49 1.27 9.71
N LEU A 249 -16.91 2.42 9.40
CA LEU A 249 -16.42 3.39 10.37
C LEU A 249 -17.44 3.66 11.48
N ASN A 250 -17.02 3.51 12.74
CA ASN A 250 -17.85 3.71 13.92
C ASN A 250 -19.09 2.79 14.02
N THR A 251 -19.08 1.61 13.40
CA THR A 251 -20.20 0.64 13.47
C THR A 251 -19.76 -0.73 13.99
N GLY A 252 -20.63 -1.39 14.76
CA GLY A 252 -20.39 -2.78 15.21
C GLY A 252 -19.02 -2.93 15.88
N THR A 253 -18.26 -3.96 15.47
CA THR A 253 -16.88 -4.21 15.94
C THR A 253 -15.91 -3.08 15.61
N PHE A 254 -16.18 -2.25 14.60
CA PHE A 254 -15.36 -1.08 14.26
C PHE A 254 -15.60 0.14 15.16
N ALA A 255 -16.63 0.13 16.01
CA ALA A 255 -16.96 1.26 16.88
C ALA A 255 -15.82 1.62 17.85
N GLN A 256 -15.00 0.65 18.24
CA GLN A 256 -13.90 0.83 19.19
C GLN A 256 -12.70 1.60 18.62
N PHE A 257 -12.51 1.62 17.29
CA PHE A 257 -11.35 2.27 16.68
C PHE A 257 -11.53 3.77 16.46
N GLY A 258 -12.77 4.26 16.47
CA GLY A 258 -13.09 5.66 16.19
C GLY A 258 -12.96 6.01 14.70
N ASN A 259 -12.58 7.26 14.43
CA ASN A 259 -12.24 7.68 13.07
C ASN A 259 -10.89 7.09 12.63
N ASN A 260 -10.60 7.16 11.33
CA ASN A 260 -9.29 6.81 10.80
C ASN A 260 -8.17 7.62 11.46
N GLN A 261 -6.98 7.02 11.54
CA GLN A 261 -5.92 7.45 12.44
C GLN A 261 -4.54 7.23 11.84
N MET A 262 -3.52 7.84 12.46
CA MET A 262 -2.12 7.48 12.25
C MET A 262 -1.53 7.01 13.56
N LEU A 263 -0.72 5.97 13.51
CA LEU A 263 -0.03 5.37 14.64
C LEU A 263 1.48 5.41 14.41
N ALA A 264 2.23 5.52 15.50
CA ALA A 264 3.67 5.26 15.53
C ALA A 264 3.89 3.87 16.12
N VAL A 265 4.63 3.03 15.39
CA VAL A 265 4.96 1.65 15.77
C VAL A 265 6.48 1.52 15.82
N ASP A 266 6.97 0.96 16.91
CA ASP A 266 8.35 0.50 17.02
C ASP A 266 8.47 -0.91 16.40
N PRO A 267 9.19 -1.11 15.28
CA PRO A 267 9.30 -2.41 14.64
C PRO A 267 10.03 -3.48 15.47
N ASP A 268 10.87 -3.09 16.43
CA ASP A 268 11.62 -4.05 17.26
C ASP A 268 10.77 -4.59 18.41
N THR A 269 9.93 -3.74 19.01
CA THR A 269 9.13 -4.10 20.19
C THR A 269 7.66 -4.35 19.87
N GLY A 270 7.20 -3.93 18.69
CA GLY A 270 5.80 -3.92 18.29
C GLY A 270 4.96 -2.88 19.04
N GLU A 271 5.56 -2.05 19.91
CA GLU A 271 4.83 -1.04 20.67
C GLU A 271 4.14 -0.06 19.71
N THR A 272 2.82 0.06 19.86
CA THR A 272 1.96 0.85 19.00
C THR A 272 1.31 1.96 19.80
N ARG A 273 1.50 3.21 19.37
CA ARG A 273 0.88 4.40 19.97
C ARG A 273 0.14 5.21 18.92
N ARG A 274 -1.12 5.55 19.19
CA ARG A 274 -1.91 6.43 18.33
C ARG A 274 -1.33 7.84 18.38
N PHE A 275 -0.99 8.37 17.22
CA PHE A 275 -0.38 9.69 17.09
C PHE A 275 -1.40 10.77 16.72
N LEU A 276 -2.34 10.48 15.80
CA LEU A 276 -3.43 11.38 15.45
C LEU A 276 -4.70 10.63 15.06
N THR A 277 -5.83 11.33 15.10
CA THR A 277 -7.13 10.87 14.60
C THR A 277 -7.70 11.91 13.64
N GLY A 278 -8.24 11.45 12.52
CA GLY A 278 -8.80 12.28 11.46
C GLY A 278 -10.21 12.81 11.73
N PRO A 279 -10.65 13.80 10.94
CA PRO A 279 -12.03 14.28 10.96
C PRO A 279 -13.02 13.21 10.47
N ILE A 280 -14.31 13.50 10.63
CA ILE A 280 -15.40 12.58 10.27
C ILE A 280 -15.33 12.22 8.77
N GLY A 281 -15.33 10.92 8.50
CA GLY A 281 -15.47 10.38 7.15
C GLY A 281 -14.26 10.62 6.26
N CYS A 282 -13.08 10.86 6.84
CA CYS A 282 -11.82 10.80 6.12
C CYS A 282 -11.16 9.43 6.28
N GLU A 283 -10.21 9.16 5.42
CA GLU A 283 -9.07 8.27 5.67
C GLU A 283 -7.85 9.13 6.09
N ILE A 284 -6.85 8.48 6.68
CA ILE A 284 -5.51 9.07 6.82
C ILE A 284 -4.62 8.37 5.80
N THR A 285 -3.92 9.13 4.97
CA THR A 285 -3.03 8.59 3.94
C THR A 285 -1.95 9.60 3.59
N GLY A 286 -0.89 9.17 2.91
CA GLY A 286 0.22 10.02 2.49
C GLY A 286 0.95 10.72 3.64
N VAL A 287 2.13 10.22 4.00
CA VAL A 287 3.01 10.82 5.00
C VAL A 287 4.41 11.06 4.45
N THR A 288 5.00 12.19 4.80
CA THR A 288 6.41 12.47 4.56
C THR A 288 6.96 13.42 5.62
N MET A 289 8.28 13.42 5.82
CA MET A 289 8.94 14.20 6.86
C MET A 289 10.18 14.90 6.33
N THR A 290 10.56 16.02 6.95
CA THR A 290 11.88 16.61 6.73
C THR A 290 12.99 15.69 7.24
N PRO A 291 14.22 15.77 6.69
CA PRO A 291 15.35 14.96 7.16
C PRO A 291 15.71 15.14 8.64
N ASP A 292 15.41 16.31 9.22
CA ASP A 292 15.59 16.58 10.65
C ASP A 292 14.44 16.08 11.53
N LEU A 293 13.40 15.50 10.91
CA LEU A 293 12.19 14.94 11.53
C LEU A 293 11.38 15.94 12.37
N LYS A 294 11.55 17.25 12.13
CA LYS A 294 10.84 18.31 12.87
C LYS A 294 9.53 18.74 12.23
N THR A 295 9.33 18.38 10.97
CA THR A 295 8.14 18.72 10.20
C THR A 295 7.62 17.47 9.52
N MET A 296 6.33 17.19 9.68
CA MET A 296 5.64 16.06 9.05
C MET A 296 4.45 16.58 8.26
N TRP A 297 4.28 16.10 7.04
CA TRP A 297 3.07 16.29 6.25
C TRP A 297 2.26 15.00 6.27
N VAL A 298 0.96 15.12 6.52
CA VAL A 298 0.01 14.00 6.49
C VAL A 298 -1.21 14.40 5.67
N ASN A 299 -1.70 13.56 4.77
CA ASN A 299 -2.93 13.86 4.03
C ASN A 299 -4.18 13.38 4.79
N ILE A 300 -5.18 14.25 4.78
CA ILE A 300 -6.54 13.94 5.21
C ILE A 300 -7.37 13.85 3.94
N GLN A 301 -7.71 12.63 3.52
CA GLN A 301 -8.41 12.42 2.26
C GLN A 301 -9.92 12.28 2.47
N HIS A 302 -10.67 12.85 1.52
CA HIS A 302 -12.12 12.80 1.39
C HIS A 302 -12.95 13.09 2.67
N PRO A 303 -12.59 14.06 3.54
CA PRO A 303 -13.37 14.36 4.74
C PRO A 303 -14.85 14.61 4.39
N GLY A 304 -15.74 14.05 5.22
CA GLY A 304 -17.18 14.14 5.02
C GLY A 304 -17.73 13.19 3.94
N GLU A 305 -17.02 12.12 3.55
CA GLU A 305 -17.73 10.91 3.14
C GLU A 305 -18.67 10.51 4.28
N VAL A 306 -19.94 10.21 3.99
CA VAL A 306 -20.94 10.05 5.06
C VAL A 306 -20.81 8.67 5.69
N PRO A 307 -20.42 8.54 6.97
CA PRO A 307 -20.34 7.25 7.63
C PRO A 307 -21.72 6.62 7.79
N GLU A 308 -21.77 5.30 7.81
CA GLU A 308 -23.02 4.54 7.93
C GLU A 308 -23.79 4.88 9.22
N VAL A 309 -23.08 5.14 10.32
CA VAL A 309 -23.71 5.57 11.58
C VAL A 309 -24.48 6.89 11.42
N LEU A 310 -23.98 7.83 10.61
CA LEU A 310 -24.68 9.09 10.33
C LEU A 310 -25.83 8.90 9.33
N LYS A 311 -25.67 8.03 8.33
CA LYS A 311 -26.76 7.68 7.39
C LYS A 311 -27.97 7.14 8.14
N ARG A 312 -27.77 6.27 9.14
CA ARG A 312 -28.83 5.72 10.00
C ARG A 312 -29.53 6.78 10.85
N GLN A 313 -28.86 7.89 11.14
CA GLN A 313 -29.43 9.06 11.82
C GLN A 313 -30.14 10.02 10.87
N GLY A 314 -30.28 9.68 9.58
CA GLY A 314 -30.95 10.49 8.57
C GLY A 314 -30.04 11.51 7.88
N VAL A 315 -28.72 11.47 8.10
CA VAL A 315 -27.78 12.36 7.41
C VAL A 315 -27.70 11.98 5.93
N LYS A 316 -28.10 12.91 5.06
CA LYS A 316 -28.04 12.76 3.60
C LYS A 316 -27.24 13.91 2.98
N LYS A 317 -26.04 13.60 2.48
CA LYS A 317 -25.21 14.55 1.74
C LYS A 317 -25.80 14.78 0.35
N THR A 318 -25.95 16.06 0.01
CA THR A 318 -26.38 16.52 -1.31
C THR A 318 -25.52 17.70 -1.73
N PRO A 319 -25.54 18.13 -3.02
CA PRO A 319 -24.88 19.36 -3.41
C PRO A 319 -25.32 20.60 -2.62
N ALA A 320 -26.57 20.61 -2.11
CA ALA A 320 -27.12 21.69 -1.28
C ALA A 320 -26.72 21.61 0.20
N THR A 321 -26.30 20.44 0.67
CA THR A 321 -25.87 20.18 2.06
C THR A 321 -24.50 19.49 2.07
N PRO A 322 -23.46 20.10 1.45
CA PRO A 322 -22.19 19.43 1.20
C PRO A 322 -21.39 19.15 2.48
N ASN A 323 -21.66 19.88 3.57
CA ASN A 323 -20.96 19.81 4.85
C ASN A 323 -21.74 19.10 5.96
N ILE A 324 -22.84 18.43 5.63
CA ILE A 324 -23.74 17.81 6.63
C ILE A 324 -23.06 16.74 7.50
N ALA A 325 -22.00 16.10 7.01
CA ALA A 325 -21.23 15.10 7.75
C ALA A 325 -19.92 15.66 8.33
N SER A 326 -19.26 16.58 7.61
CA SER A 326 -18.01 17.23 8.03
C SER A 326 -17.92 18.60 7.37
N ASN A 327 -17.36 19.57 8.09
CA ASN A 327 -17.04 20.91 7.58
C ASN A 327 -15.53 21.22 7.73
N TRP A 328 -14.69 20.20 7.96
CA TRP A 328 -13.24 20.32 8.05
C TRP A 328 -12.61 20.70 6.69
N PRO A 329 -11.55 21.53 6.61
CA PRO A 329 -10.75 22.05 7.73
C PRO A 329 -11.25 23.38 8.31
N ASP A 330 -11.95 24.19 7.50
CA ASP A 330 -12.20 25.60 7.85
C ASP A 330 -13.36 25.79 8.85
N HIS A 331 -14.15 24.74 9.08
CA HIS A 331 -15.34 24.73 9.94
C HIS A 331 -16.40 25.80 9.62
N GLN A 332 -16.38 26.33 8.40
CA GLN A 332 -17.33 27.35 7.94
C GLN A 332 -18.75 26.78 7.87
N GLN A 333 -19.72 27.54 8.39
CA GLN A 333 -21.13 27.14 8.43
C GLN A 333 -21.70 26.77 7.05
N ASN A 334 -21.31 27.51 6.01
CA ASN A 334 -21.71 27.29 4.61
C ASN A 334 -20.56 26.71 3.76
N GLY A 335 -19.52 26.18 4.40
CA GLY A 335 -18.36 25.62 3.74
C GLY A 335 -18.62 24.24 3.11
N ARG A 336 -17.60 23.70 2.46
CA ARG A 336 -17.55 22.31 1.97
C ARG A 336 -16.30 21.65 2.55
N PRO A 337 -16.37 20.39 2.98
CA PRO A 337 -15.18 19.71 3.43
C PRO A 337 -14.19 19.49 2.28
N ARG A 338 -12.90 19.60 2.56
CA ARG A 338 -11.83 19.58 1.55
C ARG A 338 -10.71 18.66 2.01
N SER A 339 -10.28 17.73 1.16
CA SER A 339 -9.02 17.02 1.40
C SER A 339 -7.91 18.05 1.57
N SER A 340 -7.03 17.84 2.55
CA SER A 340 -5.91 18.76 2.78
C SER A 340 -4.71 18.00 3.33
N THR A 341 -3.52 18.48 2.99
CA THR A 341 -2.27 18.09 3.63
C THR A 341 -2.09 18.95 4.87
N VAL A 342 -1.96 18.32 6.04
CA VAL A 342 -1.67 19.03 7.30
C VAL A 342 -0.17 19.03 7.56
N LEU A 343 0.32 20.16 8.09
CA LEU A 343 1.68 20.31 8.59
C LEU A 343 1.66 20.06 10.10
N ILE A 344 2.41 19.07 10.57
CA ILE A 344 2.54 18.73 11.98
C ILE A 344 3.95 19.12 12.43
N THR A 345 4.01 19.87 13.53
CA THR A 345 5.24 20.34 14.18
C THR A 345 5.08 20.27 15.69
N LYS A 346 6.15 20.02 16.43
CA LYS A 346 6.16 20.06 17.89
C LYS A 346 6.26 21.52 18.37
N ASN A 347 5.51 21.91 19.41
CA ASN A 347 5.48 23.30 19.91
C ASN A 347 6.86 23.81 20.39
N ASP A 348 7.72 22.90 20.84
CA ASP A 348 9.09 23.18 21.28
C ASP A 348 10.11 23.15 20.12
N GLY A 349 9.68 22.89 18.89
CA GLY A 349 10.56 22.70 17.72
C GLY A 349 11.40 21.43 17.77
N GLY A 350 11.06 20.49 18.64
CA GLY A 350 11.70 19.18 18.76
C GLY A 350 11.33 18.22 17.63
N VAL A 351 11.98 17.05 17.66
CA VAL A 351 11.71 15.95 16.73
C VAL A 351 10.31 15.40 16.98
N ILE A 352 9.59 15.06 15.91
CA ILE A 352 8.25 14.48 15.98
C ILE A 352 8.35 13.03 16.48
N GLY A 353 7.51 12.66 17.45
CA GLY A 353 7.50 11.32 18.04
C GLY A 353 8.62 11.03 19.05
N SER A 354 9.50 12.00 19.36
CA SER A 354 10.51 11.89 20.43
C SER A 354 10.01 12.34 21.80
#